data_AF-A0A960ADK8-F1
#
_entry.id   AF-A0A960ADK8-F1
#
_cell.length_a   1.000
_cell.length_b   1.000
_cell.length_c   1.000
_cell.angle_alpha   90.00
_cell.angle_beta   90.00
_cell.angle_gamma   90.00
#
_symmetry.space_group_name_H-M   'P 1'
#
loop_
_entity.id
_entity.type
_entity.pdbx_description
1 polymer ?
#
loop_
_entity_poly.entity_id
_entity_poly.type
_entity_poly.pdbx_seq_one_letter_code
_entity_poly.pdbx_strand_id
1 'polypeptide(L)'
;HTNEGHAGFLGLERIRELTVAADGPGLDLDTALEVSRASTVFTTHTPVPAGIDRFPQTLIEQYFSDAGPVPGVPVDRILQLGTEDYEGGDPSVFNMAVMGFRLAQRANGVSQLHGHVSRGMFNGLWPAFDEAEVPIGSITNGVHAPTWVAREMFDLAAGQGVDRDADDVDAFWAAVDKVPGAEVWATKRLLREKLVLDARRRLRRSWEKRGAARAELAWIDGALDPDVLTIGFARRVPSYKRLTLMLRHPDRLKRLLLDPERPVQLVIAGKAHPADDGGKKLIQEMVRFADDPEVRHRIVFLPNYDIAMAQPLYPGCDVWLNNPLRPYEACGTSGMKAALNGGLNLSILDGWWDEWYDGDNGWAIPSADGVDDPDHRDDLEANALYDLIEREVAPRFYDVDGEGVPTRWLEMTRHTLKSLGPKVLATRMVRDYVRQLYAPAATTAHRLNSDFAGAAELAAWKKKVRAGWEHVRVEHVESSGVGDAPEVGDHMSVRAFVALGDLEPSDVDVQLVFGRSNSEDEIVDTGVESLHVGESYDGGRHRFDADHVLDRSGAFGYTVRIVPRNDLLISPAELGVVALP
;
A
#
# COMPACT_ATOMS: atom_id res chain seq x y z
N HIS A 1 -11.76 0.30 13.12
CA HIS A 1 -10.67 0.17 12.14
C HIS A 1 -9.56 -0.66 12.79
N THR A 2 -9.19 -1.76 12.16
CA THR A 2 -8.06 -2.62 12.57
C THR A 2 -6.88 -2.34 11.65
N ASN A 3 -5.81 -1.77 12.22
CA ASN A 3 -4.56 -1.51 11.50
C ASN A 3 -3.65 -2.74 11.65
N GLU A 4 -3.56 -3.52 10.58
CA GLU A 4 -2.93 -4.85 10.53
C GLU A 4 -3.57 -5.86 11.50
N GLY A 5 -3.13 -7.12 11.45
CA GLY A 5 -3.59 -8.20 12.30
C GLY A 5 -3.47 -7.95 13.82
N HIS A 6 -2.54 -7.09 14.26
CA HIS A 6 -2.27 -6.83 15.68
C HIS A 6 -3.50 -6.38 16.48
N ALA A 7 -4.43 -5.66 15.85
CA ALA A 7 -5.64 -5.15 16.48
C ALA A 7 -6.86 -6.10 16.32
N GLY A 8 -6.69 -7.26 15.68
CA GLY A 8 -7.79 -8.11 15.25
C GLY A 8 -8.66 -8.67 16.38
N PHE A 9 -8.10 -8.91 17.57
CA PHE A 9 -8.86 -9.41 18.72
C PHE A 9 -9.95 -8.46 19.23
N LEU A 10 -9.95 -7.18 18.82
CA LEU A 10 -11.09 -6.30 19.07
C LEU A 10 -12.39 -6.86 18.49
N GLY A 11 -12.32 -7.58 17.36
CA GLY A 11 -13.51 -8.16 16.74
C GLY A 11 -14.05 -9.33 17.56
N LEU A 12 -13.19 -10.12 18.20
CA LEU A 12 -13.59 -11.20 19.10
C LEU A 12 -14.26 -10.66 20.37
N GLU A 13 -13.72 -9.60 20.96
CA GLU A 13 -14.34 -8.95 22.14
C GLU A 13 -15.73 -8.39 21.79
N ARG A 14 -15.87 -7.75 20.62
CA ARG A 14 -17.19 -7.28 20.16
C ARG A 14 -18.18 -8.42 19.97
N ILE A 15 -17.75 -9.58 19.45
CA ILE A 15 -18.60 -10.76 19.35
C ILE A 15 -18.99 -11.23 20.76
N ARG A 16 -18.07 -11.26 21.72
CA ARG A 16 -18.38 -11.61 23.12
C ARG A 16 -19.43 -10.68 23.73
N GLU A 17 -19.27 -9.36 23.56
CA GLU A 17 -20.22 -8.34 24.03
C GLU A 17 -21.62 -8.55 23.45
N LEU A 18 -21.72 -8.92 22.17
CA LEU A 18 -22.98 -9.13 21.48
C LEU A 18 -23.67 -10.46 21.82
N THR A 19 -22.91 -11.46 22.27
CA THR A 19 -23.41 -12.84 22.45
C THR A 19 -23.60 -13.24 23.91
N VAL A 20 -22.57 -13.10 24.75
CA VAL A 20 -22.52 -13.74 26.07
C VAL A 20 -22.29 -12.76 27.23
N ALA A 21 -22.11 -11.46 26.95
CA ALA A 21 -22.07 -10.45 28.01
C ALA A 21 -23.43 -10.39 28.75
N ALA A 22 -23.38 -10.27 30.08
CA ALA A 22 -24.56 -10.30 30.93
C ALA A 22 -25.55 -9.14 30.67
N ASP A 23 -25.03 -8.00 30.20
CA ASP A 23 -25.77 -6.80 29.80
C ASP A 23 -25.89 -6.66 28.27
N GLY A 24 -25.41 -7.67 27.52
CA GLY A 24 -25.44 -7.71 26.06
C GLY A 24 -26.79 -8.17 25.49
N PRO A 25 -26.97 -8.07 24.17
CA PRO A 25 -28.21 -8.43 23.49
C PRO A 25 -28.48 -9.94 23.41
N GLY A 26 -27.49 -10.81 23.69
CA GLY A 26 -27.69 -12.26 23.71
C GLY A 26 -27.87 -12.89 22.32
N LEU A 27 -27.20 -12.33 21.30
CA LEU A 27 -27.33 -12.78 19.91
C LEU A 27 -26.66 -14.15 19.70
N ASP A 28 -27.06 -14.88 18.66
CA ASP A 28 -26.26 -15.99 18.17
C ASP A 28 -24.97 -15.50 17.49
N LEU A 29 -23.98 -16.38 17.38
CA LEU A 29 -22.64 -16.03 16.88
C LEU A 29 -22.62 -15.56 15.43
N ASP A 30 -23.47 -16.14 14.56
CA ASP A 30 -23.48 -15.76 13.14
C ASP A 30 -24.10 -14.36 12.99
N THR A 31 -25.18 -14.06 13.71
CA THR A 31 -25.76 -12.71 13.78
C THR A 31 -24.77 -11.70 14.36
N ALA A 32 -24.12 -12.02 15.48
CA ALA A 32 -23.12 -11.14 16.11
C ALA A 32 -21.91 -10.86 15.19
N LEU A 33 -21.49 -11.86 14.42
CA LEU A 33 -20.43 -11.71 13.42
C LEU A 33 -20.83 -10.68 12.36
N GLU A 34 -22.06 -10.74 11.82
CA GLU A 34 -22.51 -9.78 10.81
C GLU A 34 -22.56 -8.34 11.34
N VAL A 35 -23.04 -8.15 12.58
CA VAL A 35 -23.02 -6.82 13.25
C VAL A 35 -21.59 -6.29 13.39
N SER A 36 -20.67 -7.14 13.87
CA SER A 36 -19.27 -6.77 14.07
C SER A 36 -18.59 -6.46 12.73
N ARG A 37 -18.84 -7.29 11.72
CA ARG A 37 -18.27 -7.22 10.37
C ARG A 37 -18.65 -5.94 9.65
N ALA A 38 -19.93 -5.56 9.70
CA ALA A 38 -20.50 -4.39 9.03
C ALA A 38 -19.78 -3.07 9.33
N SER A 39 -19.29 -2.93 10.56
CA SER A 39 -18.66 -1.71 11.10
C SER A 39 -17.13 -1.83 11.19
N THR A 40 -16.56 -2.94 10.76
CA THR A 40 -15.11 -3.18 10.81
C THR A 40 -14.48 -2.92 9.44
N VAL A 41 -13.42 -2.10 9.47
CA VAL A 41 -12.53 -1.83 8.33
C VAL A 41 -11.16 -2.37 8.70
N PHE A 42 -10.58 -3.21 7.83
CA PHE A 42 -9.27 -3.81 7.99
C PHE A 42 -8.27 -3.25 6.97
N THR A 43 -7.12 -2.78 7.45
CA THR A 43 -6.05 -2.30 6.57
C THR A 43 -4.84 -3.20 6.73
N THR A 44 -4.37 -3.81 5.63
CA THR A 44 -3.12 -4.56 5.59
C THR A 44 -1.97 -3.63 5.20
N HIS A 45 -0.81 -3.79 5.85
CA HIS A 45 0.38 -2.98 5.64
C HIS A 45 1.60 -3.79 5.16
N THR A 46 1.42 -5.09 4.96
CA THR A 46 2.51 -6.04 4.76
C THR A 46 2.45 -6.68 3.36
N PRO A 47 3.45 -6.46 2.49
CA PRO A 47 3.49 -7.00 1.13
C PRO A 47 4.16 -8.39 1.05
N VAL A 48 4.50 -8.99 2.19
CA VAL A 48 5.25 -10.25 2.27
C VAL A 48 4.65 -11.17 3.33
N PRO A 49 4.46 -12.48 3.06
CA PRO A 49 3.88 -13.41 4.03
C PRO A 49 4.64 -13.46 5.36
N ALA A 50 5.96 -13.32 5.34
CA ALA A 50 6.81 -13.37 6.53
C ALA A 50 6.60 -12.21 7.52
N GLY A 51 5.95 -11.12 7.10
CA GLY A 51 5.61 -10.01 7.98
C GLY A 51 4.23 -10.11 8.63
N ILE A 52 3.44 -11.15 8.29
CA ILE A 52 2.11 -11.38 8.84
C ILE A 52 2.22 -12.24 10.10
N ASP A 53 1.54 -11.81 11.17
CA ASP A 53 1.49 -12.58 12.41
C ASP A 53 0.75 -13.91 12.20
N ARG A 54 1.47 -15.01 12.41
CA ARG A 54 0.96 -16.38 12.41
C ARG A 54 1.30 -17.07 13.72
N PHE A 55 0.30 -17.68 14.34
CA PHE A 55 0.46 -18.41 15.59
C PHE A 55 0.12 -19.88 15.40
N PRO A 56 0.76 -20.83 16.12
CA PRO A 56 0.26 -22.20 16.21
C PRO A 56 -1.17 -22.21 16.77
N GLN A 57 -2.06 -23.04 16.22
CA GLN A 57 -3.45 -23.12 16.71
C GLN A 57 -3.54 -23.49 18.20
N THR A 58 -2.65 -24.36 18.67
CA THR A 58 -2.56 -24.75 20.09
C THR A 58 -2.35 -23.56 21.03
N LEU A 59 -1.70 -22.50 20.55
CA LEU A 59 -1.53 -21.27 21.33
C LEU A 59 -2.87 -20.53 21.47
N ILE A 60 -3.64 -20.45 20.38
CA ILE A 60 -4.98 -19.86 20.40
C ILE A 60 -5.90 -20.66 21.32
N GLU A 61 -5.92 -21.99 21.18
CA GLU A 61 -6.71 -22.88 22.06
C GLU A 61 -6.41 -22.67 23.54
N GLN A 62 -5.12 -22.58 23.89
CA GLN A 62 -4.69 -22.38 25.26
C GLN A 62 -5.18 -21.03 25.82
N TYR A 63 -4.94 -19.93 25.09
CA TYR A 63 -5.24 -18.58 25.60
C TYR A 63 -6.71 -18.17 25.49
N PHE A 64 -7.47 -18.76 24.55
CA PHE A 64 -8.88 -18.45 24.32
C PHE A 64 -9.85 -19.49 24.89
N SER A 65 -9.37 -20.43 25.71
CA SER A 65 -10.21 -21.31 26.53
C SER A 65 -11.23 -20.55 27.39
N ASP A 66 -12.13 -21.25 28.09
CA ASP A 66 -13.20 -20.62 28.89
C ASP A 66 -12.70 -19.62 29.96
N ALA A 67 -11.43 -19.69 30.38
CA ALA A 67 -10.79 -18.74 31.30
C ALA A 67 -10.04 -17.59 30.60
N GLY A 68 -10.13 -17.54 29.27
CA GLY A 68 -9.44 -16.60 28.40
C GLY A 68 -10.08 -15.21 28.37
N PRO A 69 -9.63 -14.33 27.46
CA PRO A 69 -10.07 -12.94 27.39
C PRO A 69 -11.51 -12.79 26.88
N VAL A 70 -12.03 -13.76 26.13
CA VAL A 70 -13.40 -13.75 25.58
C VAL A 70 -14.23 -14.96 26.03
N PRO A 71 -14.47 -15.11 27.35
CA PRO A 71 -15.15 -16.28 27.89
C PRO A 71 -16.55 -16.44 27.28
N GLY A 72 -16.90 -17.67 26.93
CA GLY A 72 -18.19 -18.02 26.31
C GLY A 72 -18.24 -17.93 24.78
N VAL A 73 -17.23 -17.35 24.13
CA VAL A 73 -17.06 -17.46 22.68
C VAL A 73 -16.39 -18.80 22.37
N PRO A 74 -16.99 -19.71 21.58
CA PRO A 74 -16.41 -21.02 21.31
C PRO A 74 -15.06 -20.93 20.58
N VAL A 75 -14.06 -21.64 21.10
CA VAL A 75 -12.67 -21.62 20.57
C VAL A 75 -12.60 -22.11 19.13
N ASP A 76 -13.39 -23.12 18.76
CA ASP A 76 -13.48 -23.62 17.39
C ASP A 76 -13.94 -22.54 16.41
N ARG A 77 -14.89 -21.69 16.83
CA ARG A 77 -15.35 -20.54 16.03
C ARG A 77 -14.29 -19.45 15.94
N ILE A 78 -13.47 -19.27 16.99
CA ILE A 78 -12.32 -18.36 16.94
C ILE A 78 -11.30 -18.89 15.92
N LEU A 79 -10.88 -20.16 16.04
CA LEU A 79 -9.90 -20.80 15.16
C LEU A 79 -10.30 -20.66 13.68
N GLN A 80 -11.57 -20.94 13.34
CA GLN A 80 -12.11 -20.77 11.99
C GLN A 80 -11.92 -19.37 11.41
N LEU A 81 -11.81 -18.32 12.22
CA LEU A 81 -11.55 -16.98 11.70
C LEU A 81 -10.11 -16.81 11.22
N GLY A 82 -9.13 -17.50 11.81
CA GLY A 82 -7.71 -17.37 11.44
C GLY A 82 -7.15 -18.53 10.62
N THR A 83 -7.86 -19.65 10.49
CA THR A 83 -7.37 -20.83 9.74
C THR A 83 -7.22 -20.54 8.25
N GLU A 84 -6.08 -20.96 7.67
CA GLU A 84 -5.85 -20.96 6.22
C GLU A 84 -6.39 -22.27 5.62
N ASP A 85 -7.70 -22.36 5.42
CA ASP A 85 -8.44 -23.54 4.94
C ASP A 85 -8.67 -23.56 3.41
N TYR A 86 -7.85 -22.80 2.67
CA TYR A 86 -7.87 -22.69 1.22
C TYR A 86 -6.67 -23.38 0.57
N GLU A 87 -6.72 -23.56 -0.75
CA GLU A 87 -5.62 -24.18 -1.50
C GLU A 87 -4.31 -23.38 -1.34
N GLY A 88 -3.23 -24.05 -0.96
CA GLY A 88 -1.94 -23.42 -0.66
C GLY A 88 -1.83 -22.77 0.73
N GLY A 89 -2.91 -22.76 1.52
CA GLY A 89 -2.91 -22.34 2.92
C GLY A 89 -2.30 -23.39 3.85
N ASP A 90 -1.84 -22.94 5.03
CA ASP A 90 -1.41 -23.82 6.11
C ASP A 90 -2.52 -23.94 7.19
N PRO A 91 -3.29 -25.05 7.21
CA PRO A 91 -4.37 -25.23 8.17
C PRO A 91 -3.88 -25.50 9.60
N SER A 92 -2.58 -25.56 9.85
CA SER A 92 -1.99 -25.74 11.20
C SER A 92 -1.72 -24.42 11.94
N VAL A 93 -1.83 -23.29 11.23
CA VAL A 93 -1.60 -21.96 11.80
C VAL A 93 -2.89 -21.17 11.96
N PHE A 94 -2.80 -20.13 12.77
CA PHE A 94 -3.78 -19.07 12.92
C PHE A 94 -3.18 -17.78 12.35
N ASN A 95 -3.67 -17.35 11.21
CA ASN A 95 -3.22 -16.15 10.52
C ASN A 95 -4.08 -14.95 10.91
N MET A 96 -3.45 -13.93 11.51
CA MET A 96 -4.14 -12.74 11.99
C MET A 96 -4.71 -11.87 10.85
N ALA A 97 -4.11 -11.90 9.67
CA ALA A 97 -4.64 -11.19 8.50
C ALA A 97 -5.89 -11.88 7.94
N VAL A 98 -5.91 -13.22 7.89
CA VAL A 98 -7.11 -14.00 7.51
C VAL A 98 -8.28 -13.69 8.45
N MET A 99 -8.00 -13.65 9.76
CA MET A 99 -8.98 -13.19 10.75
C MET A 99 -9.45 -11.76 10.48
N GLY A 100 -8.53 -10.85 10.15
CA GLY A 100 -8.86 -9.48 9.75
C GLY A 100 -9.85 -9.42 8.58
N PHE A 101 -9.61 -10.16 7.50
CA PHE A 101 -10.50 -10.20 6.33
C PHE A 101 -11.85 -10.85 6.62
N ARG A 102 -11.89 -11.90 7.46
CA ARG A 102 -13.15 -12.55 7.86
C ARG A 102 -13.97 -11.68 8.83
N LEU A 103 -13.33 -10.91 9.70
CA LEU A 103 -13.97 -10.01 10.65
C LEU A 103 -14.32 -8.63 10.07
N ALA A 104 -13.77 -8.23 8.93
CA ALA A 104 -14.02 -6.92 8.33
C ALA A 104 -14.83 -7.04 7.05
N GLN A 105 -15.92 -6.26 6.93
CA GLN A 105 -16.64 -6.21 5.66
C GLN A 105 -15.81 -5.51 4.59
N ARG A 106 -15.02 -4.50 4.98
CA ARG A 106 -14.21 -3.68 4.07
C ARG A 106 -12.74 -3.83 4.39
N ALA A 107 -11.92 -4.03 3.36
CA ALA A 107 -10.49 -4.11 3.51
C ALA A 107 -9.73 -3.30 2.47
N ASN A 108 -8.52 -2.85 2.80
CA ASN A 108 -7.66 -2.11 1.87
C ASN A 108 -6.16 -2.34 2.08
N GLY A 109 -5.41 -2.22 1.00
CA GLY A 109 -3.97 -1.95 0.99
C GLY A 109 -3.65 -0.44 1.10
N VAL A 110 -2.36 -0.12 1.16
CA VAL A 110 -1.86 1.22 1.54
C VAL A 110 -1.12 1.98 0.42
N SER A 111 -1.17 1.43 -0.78
CA SER A 111 -0.93 2.03 -2.10
C SER A 111 -1.68 1.21 -3.15
N GLN A 112 -1.79 1.70 -4.39
CA GLN A 112 -2.44 0.96 -5.47
C GLN A 112 -1.74 -0.37 -5.74
N LEU A 113 -0.42 -0.35 -5.96
CA LEU A 113 0.37 -1.57 -6.15
C LEU A 113 0.24 -2.54 -4.97
N HIS A 114 0.23 -2.04 -3.73
CA HIS A 114 0.04 -2.89 -2.57
C HIS A 114 -1.34 -3.52 -2.50
N GLY A 115 -2.39 -2.82 -2.94
CA GLY A 115 -3.72 -3.40 -3.09
C GLY A 115 -3.70 -4.58 -4.06
N HIS A 116 -3.06 -4.43 -5.22
CA HIS A 116 -2.86 -5.53 -6.17
C HIS A 116 -2.12 -6.71 -5.53
N VAL A 117 -0.93 -6.47 -4.94
CA VAL A 117 -0.15 -7.52 -4.25
C VAL A 117 -0.98 -8.21 -3.16
N SER A 118 -1.78 -7.46 -2.40
CA SER A 118 -2.65 -8.00 -1.34
C SER A 118 -3.74 -8.90 -1.92
N ARG A 119 -4.33 -8.57 -3.07
CA ARG A 119 -5.31 -9.43 -3.74
C ARG A 119 -4.68 -10.76 -4.12
N GLY A 120 -3.51 -10.76 -4.75
CA GLY A 120 -2.79 -11.99 -5.09
C GLY A 120 -2.42 -12.82 -3.85
N MET A 121 -1.89 -12.19 -2.80
CA MET A 121 -1.51 -12.87 -1.56
C MET A 121 -2.67 -13.58 -0.84
N PHE A 122 -3.88 -13.00 -0.90
CA PHE A 122 -5.05 -13.50 -0.19
C PHE A 122 -6.14 -14.04 -1.12
N ASN A 123 -5.83 -14.26 -2.41
CA ASN A 123 -6.79 -14.75 -3.40
C ASN A 123 -7.42 -16.09 -2.98
N GLY A 124 -6.68 -16.93 -2.26
CA GLY A 124 -7.20 -18.20 -1.74
C GLY A 124 -8.44 -18.06 -0.84
N LEU A 125 -8.70 -16.90 -0.24
CA LEU A 125 -9.94 -16.65 0.50
C LEU A 125 -11.18 -16.50 -0.41
N TRP A 126 -10.97 -16.29 -1.70
CA TRP A 126 -11.99 -16.08 -2.73
C TRP A 126 -11.70 -16.91 -3.99
N PRO A 127 -11.58 -18.25 -3.87
CA PRO A 127 -11.03 -19.10 -4.93
C PRO A 127 -11.88 -19.15 -6.21
N ALA A 128 -13.14 -18.72 -6.14
CA ALA A 128 -14.05 -18.67 -7.27
C ALA A 128 -13.99 -17.35 -8.06
N PHE A 129 -13.08 -16.43 -7.69
CA PHE A 129 -12.94 -15.10 -8.28
C PHE A 129 -11.51 -14.87 -8.78
N ASP A 130 -11.40 -14.06 -9.82
CA ASP A 130 -10.09 -13.60 -10.29
C ASP A 130 -9.48 -12.61 -9.30
N GLU A 131 -8.15 -12.50 -9.32
CA GLU A 131 -7.40 -11.60 -8.42
C GLU A 131 -7.94 -10.15 -8.48
N ALA A 132 -8.37 -9.68 -9.67
CA ALA A 132 -8.91 -8.33 -9.84
C ALA A 132 -10.24 -8.10 -9.09
N GLU A 133 -11.00 -9.15 -8.78
CA GLU A 133 -12.30 -9.09 -8.13
C GLU A 133 -12.26 -9.33 -6.62
N VAL A 134 -11.09 -9.75 -6.10
CA VAL A 134 -10.86 -9.89 -4.67
C VAL A 134 -11.17 -8.57 -3.95
N PRO A 135 -12.04 -8.55 -2.92
CA PRO A 135 -12.63 -7.33 -2.34
C PRO A 135 -11.67 -6.59 -1.38
N ILE A 136 -10.43 -6.37 -1.83
CA ILE A 136 -9.41 -5.58 -1.14
C ILE A 136 -9.19 -4.31 -1.97
N GLY A 137 -9.56 -3.16 -1.42
CA GLY A 137 -9.34 -1.85 -2.04
C GLY A 137 -7.93 -1.30 -1.78
N SER A 138 -7.73 -0.01 -2.07
CA SER A 138 -6.47 0.70 -1.81
C SER A 138 -6.75 2.11 -1.31
N ILE A 139 -6.14 2.49 -0.18
CA ILE A 139 -6.09 3.88 0.27
C ILE A 139 -4.62 4.24 0.44
N THR A 140 -4.06 4.99 -0.53
CA THR A 140 -2.65 5.37 -0.46
C THR A 140 -2.36 6.21 0.78
N ASN A 141 -1.30 5.88 1.51
CA ASN A 141 -0.93 6.61 2.71
C ASN A 141 -0.68 8.10 2.46
N GLY A 142 -0.71 8.87 3.55
CA GLY A 142 -0.27 10.25 3.58
C GLY A 142 0.47 10.61 4.87
N VAL A 143 1.12 11.76 4.87
CA VAL A 143 1.90 12.26 6.00
C VAL A 143 1.38 13.62 6.46
N HIS A 144 1.54 13.90 7.76
CA HIS A 144 1.02 15.11 8.38
C HIS A 144 1.95 16.30 8.09
N ALA A 145 1.56 17.17 7.15
CA ALA A 145 2.39 18.30 6.73
C ALA A 145 2.87 19.20 7.88
N PRO A 146 2.04 19.61 8.86
CA PRO A 146 2.52 20.43 9.98
C PRO A 146 3.63 19.79 10.83
N THR A 147 3.75 18.45 10.82
CA THR A 147 4.85 17.75 11.50
C THR A 147 6.11 17.66 10.66
N TRP A 148 5.96 17.51 9.34
CA TRP A 148 7.06 17.09 8.46
C TRP A 148 7.60 18.20 7.55
N VAL A 149 6.83 19.24 7.28
CA VAL A 149 7.27 20.41 6.53
C VAL A 149 8.07 21.32 7.46
N ALA A 150 9.27 21.71 7.06
CA ALA A 150 10.08 22.65 7.82
C ALA A 150 9.40 24.02 7.88
N ARG A 151 9.58 24.72 9.00
CA ARG A 151 9.03 26.07 9.20
C ARG A 151 9.48 27.03 8.11
N GLU A 152 10.74 26.94 7.68
CA GLU A 152 11.27 27.81 6.62
C GLU A 152 10.56 27.59 5.28
N MET A 153 10.13 26.36 4.97
CA MET A 153 9.31 26.11 3.79
C MET A 153 7.94 26.76 3.92
N PHE A 154 7.35 26.74 5.13
CA PHE A 154 6.10 27.46 5.38
C PHE A 154 6.23 28.98 5.21
N ASP A 155 7.33 29.54 5.70
CA ASP A 155 7.59 30.98 5.64
C ASP A 155 7.73 31.48 4.19
N LEU A 156 8.22 30.66 3.25
CA LEU A 156 8.27 31.00 1.82
C LEU A 156 6.88 31.27 1.23
N ALA A 157 5.91 30.39 1.50
CA ALA A 157 4.54 30.59 1.00
C ALA A 157 3.81 31.71 1.74
N ALA A 158 4.07 31.87 3.05
CA ALA A 158 3.49 32.96 3.83
C ALA A 158 3.91 34.34 3.31
N GLY A 159 5.16 34.46 2.83
CA GLY A 159 5.65 35.67 2.15
C GLY A 159 4.87 36.02 0.87
N GLN A 160 4.13 35.07 0.29
CA GLN A 160 3.28 35.24 -0.89
C GLN A 160 1.79 35.43 -0.54
N GLY A 161 1.47 35.65 0.74
CA GLY A 161 0.10 35.93 1.21
C GLY A 161 -0.72 34.68 1.56
N VAL A 162 -0.09 33.50 1.66
CA VAL A 162 -0.77 32.29 2.16
C VAL A 162 -0.87 32.36 3.68
N ASP A 163 -2.06 32.12 4.21
CA ASP A 163 -2.24 31.94 5.65
C ASP A 163 -1.61 30.60 6.07
N ARG A 164 -0.65 30.68 6.99
CA ARG A 164 0.07 29.54 7.53
C ARG A 164 -0.83 28.58 8.33
N ASP A 165 -1.91 29.11 8.89
CA ASP A 165 -2.82 28.39 9.79
C ASP A 165 -4.08 27.92 9.06
N ALA A 166 -4.19 28.21 7.76
CA ALA A 166 -5.31 27.76 6.94
C ALA A 166 -5.15 26.29 6.52
N ASP A 167 -6.29 25.58 6.46
CA ASP A 167 -6.36 24.19 5.96
C ASP A 167 -6.25 24.10 4.43
N ASP A 168 -6.12 25.23 3.72
CA ASP A 168 -5.96 25.30 2.26
C ASP A 168 -4.50 25.03 1.84
N VAL A 169 -4.16 23.75 1.91
CA VAL A 169 -2.88 23.20 1.48
C VAL A 169 -2.64 23.35 -0.03
N ASP A 170 -3.68 23.48 -0.86
CA ASP A 170 -3.50 23.64 -2.30
C ASP A 170 -2.98 25.05 -2.62
N ALA A 171 -3.48 26.06 -1.90
CA ALA A 171 -2.94 27.42 -1.95
C ALA A 171 -1.46 27.48 -1.53
N PHE A 172 -1.05 26.65 -0.57
CA PHE A 172 0.35 26.56 -0.13
C PHE A 172 1.28 26.15 -1.26
N TRP A 173 0.99 25.03 -1.94
CA TRP A 173 1.85 24.52 -3.01
C TRP A 173 1.80 25.41 -4.26
N ALA A 174 0.66 26.03 -4.56
CA ALA A 174 0.54 26.99 -5.65
C ALA A 174 1.33 28.29 -5.42
N ALA A 175 1.51 28.69 -4.16
CA ALA A 175 2.27 29.90 -3.83
C ALA A 175 3.78 29.73 -4.05
N VAL A 176 4.30 28.50 -3.99
CA VAL A 176 5.71 28.22 -4.23
C VAL A 176 6.14 28.76 -5.60
N ASP A 177 5.33 28.63 -6.66
CA ASP A 177 5.62 29.11 -8.02
C ASP A 177 5.94 30.62 -8.09
N LYS A 178 5.46 31.41 -7.13
CA LYS A 178 5.67 32.87 -7.08
C LYS A 178 6.96 33.25 -6.37
N VAL A 179 7.52 32.36 -5.56
CA VAL A 179 8.74 32.59 -4.78
C VAL A 179 9.96 32.62 -5.71
N PRO A 180 10.83 33.64 -5.67
CA PRO A 180 12.05 33.67 -6.49
C PRO A 180 12.94 32.43 -6.30
N GLY A 181 13.56 31.95 -7.38
CA GLY A 181 14.41 30.74 -7.33
C GLY A 181 15.56 30.84 -6.34
N ALA A 182 16.22 32.00 -6.28
CA ALA A 182 17.30 32.28 -5.32
C ALA A 182 16.86 32.13 -3.85
N GLU A 183 15.61 32.51 -3.51
CA GLU A 183 15.07 32.38 -2.16
C GLU A 183 14.77 30.92 -1.79
N VAL A 184 14.21 30.15 -2.73
CA VAL A 184 14.01 28.70 -2.56
C VAL A 184 15.36 28.00 -2.36
N TRP A 185 16.35 28.34 -3.18
CA TRP A 185 17.68 27.76 -3.10
C TRP A 185 18.41 28.10 -1.80
N ALA A 186 18.38 29.36 -1.38
CA ALA A 186 18.94 29.79 -0.09
C ALA A 186 18.27 29.07 1.08
N THR A 187 16.95 28.87 1.02
CA THR A 187 16.20 28.13 2.03
C THR A 187 16.60 26.66 2.08
N LYS A 188 16.74 26.00 0.92
CA LYS A 188 17.21 24.61 0.86
C LYS A 188 18.64 24.47 1.39
N ARG A 189 19.52 25.44 1.11
CA ARG A 189 20.88 25.48 1.68
C ARG A 189 20.86 25.61 3.21
N LEU A 190 20.02 26.49 3.75
CA LEU A 190 19.84 26.63 5.21
C LEU A 190 19.36 25.32 5.85
N LEU A 191 18.42 24.61 5.21
CA LEU A 191 17.93 23.31 5.70
C LEU A 191 19.02 22.23 5.66
N ARG A 192 19.85 22.20 4.60
CA ARG A 192 21.07 21.37 4.54
C ARG A 192 22.02 21.68 5.69
N GLU A 193 22.29 22.95 5.96
CA GLU A 193 23.17 23.36 7.05
C GLU A 193 22.68 22.87 8.42
N LYS A 194 21.37 22.98 8.70
CA LYS A 194 20.77 22.42 9.92
C LYS A 194 20.98 20.92 10.03
N LEU A 195 20.81 20.18 8.93
CA LEU A 195 21.08 18.74 8.88
C LEU A 195 22.56 18.44 9.15
N VAL A 196 23.48 19.14 8.49
CA VAL A 196 24.94 18.97 8.66
C VAL A 196 25.32 19.18 10.13
N LEU A 197 24.86 20.27 10.75
CA LEU A 197 25.13 20.55 12.16
C LEU A 197 24.56 19.48 13.09
N ASP A 198 23.33 19.00 12.84
CA ASP A 198 22.74 17.94 13.63
C ASP A 198 23.47 16.58 13.46
N ALA A 199 23.83 16.24 12.22
CA ALA A 199 24.58 15.05 11.87
C ALA A 199 25.96 15.06 12.55
N ARG A 200 26.71 16.17 12.50
CA ARG A 200 28.00 16.31 13.20
C ARG A 200 27.86 16.11 14.71
N ARG A 201 26.83 16.69 15.34
CA ARG A 201 26.56 16.49 16.78
C ARG A 201 26.26 15.03 17.11
N ARG A 202 25.46 14.34 16.28
CA ARG A 202 25.12 12.92 16.46
C ARG A 202 26.31 12.00 16.21
N LEU A 203 27.10 12.30 15.19
CA LEU A 203 28.32 11.57 14.84
C LEU A 203 29.32 11.63 16.00
N ARG A 204 29.55 12.83 16.56
CA ARG A 204 30.41 13.01 17.73
C ARG A 204 29.97 12.14 18.92
N ARG A 205 28.68 12.19 19.28
CA ARG A 205 28.13 11.33 20.35
C ARG A 205 28.28 9.84 20.06
N SER A 206 28.10 9.43 18.80
CA SER A 206 28.27 8.05 18.38
C SER A 206 29.71 7.56 18.57
N TRP A 207 30.69 8.35 18.10
CA TRP A 207 32.11 8.03 18.26
C TRP A 207 32.58 8.05 19.73
N GLU A 208 32.13 9.03 20.53
CA GLU A 208 32.40 9.06 21.97
C GLU A 208 31.88 7.79 22.67
N LYS A 209 30.67 7.34 22.34
CA LYS A 209 30.10 6.10 22.87
C LYS A 209 30.89 4.85 22.45
N ARG A 210 31.58 4.90 21.31
CA ARG A 210 32.50 3.84 20.83
C ARG A 210 33.90 3.91 21.47
N GLY A 211 34.14 4.88 22.35
CA GLY A 211 35.40 5.01 23.11
C GLY A 211 36.44 5.94 22.48
N ALA A 212 36.10 6.69 21.44
CA ALA A 212 37.04 7.62 20.81
C ALA A 212 37.33 8.82 21.73
N ALA A 213 38.60 9.24 21.78
CA ALA A 213 39.01 10.40 22.58
C ALA A 213 38.66 11.70 21.85
N ARG A 214 38.36 12.77 22.60
CA ARG A 214 37.95 14.06 22.02
C ARG A 214 38.94 14.63 21.00
N ALA A 215 40.24 14.40 21.18
CA ALA A 215 41.28 14.83 20.24
C ALA A 215 41.19 14.14 18.86
N GLU A 216 40.66 12.92 18.81
CA GLU A 216 40.48 12.13 17.58
C GLU A 216 39.24 12.58 16.78
N LEU A 217 38.40 13.45 17.35
CA LEU A 217 37.10 13.85 16.78
C LEU A 217 37.12 15.20 16.08
N ALA A 218 38.29 15.83 15.92
CA ALA A 218 38.42 17.13 15.23
C ALA A 218 37.98 17.08 13.76
N TRP A 219 38.16 15.93 13.09
CA TRP A 219 37.74 15.76 11.68
C TRP A 219 36.21 15.88 11.49
N ILE A 220 35.41 15.65 12.53
CA ILE A 220 33.94 15.74 12.47
C ILE A 220 33.50 17.17 12.15
N ASP A 221 34.29 18.18 12.51
CA ASP A 221 33.97 19.58 12.20
C ASP A 221 34.03 19.88 10.68
N GLY A 222 34.69 19.02 9.90
CA GLY A 222 34.70 19.05 8.44
C GLY A 222 33.82 17.97 7.78
N ALA A 223 33.07 17.18 8.56
CA ALA A 223 32.22 16.12 8.01
C ALA A 223 30.91 16.69 7.47
N LEU A 224 30.57 16.35 6.23
CA LEU A 224 29.47 16.90 5.45
C LEU A 224 29.59 18.41 5.22
N ASP A 225 29.06 18.88 4.10
CA ASP A 225 29.14 20.26 3.65
C ASP A 225 27.72 20.74 3.26
N PRO A 226 27.25 21.88 3.77
CA PRO A 226 25.95 22.42 3.37
C PRO A 226 25.87 22.77 1.89
N ASP A 227 26.98 22.90 1.15
CA ASP A 227 27.02 23.24 -0.28
C ASP A 227 27.11 22.03 -1.21
N VAL A 228 27.11 20.81 -0.67
CA VAL A 228 27.20 19.56 -1.44
C VAL A 228 25.85 18.84 -1.54
N LEU A 229 25.60 18.24 -2.70
CA LEU A 229 24.40 17.44 -2.98
C LEU A 229 24.22 16.35 -1.90
N THR A 230 23.15 16.46 -1.13
CA THR A 230 22.88 15.60 0.02
C THR A 230 21.80 14.57 -0.29
N ILE A 231 22.18 13.30 -0.35
CA ILE A 231 21.28 12.16 -0.53
C ILE A 231 20.97 11.53 0.83
N GLY A 232 19.69 11.44 1.16
CA GLY A 232 19.18 10.83 2.38
C GLY A 232 18.73 9.39 2.21
N PHE A 233 19.03 8.55 3.19
CA PHE A 233 18.47 7.20 3.32
C PHE A 233 18.15 6.94 4.79
N ALA A 234 16.88 6.87 5.19
CA ALA A 234 16.55 6.44 6.54
C ALA A 234 15.34 5.52 6.67
N ARG A 235 15.56 4.35 7.28
CA ARG A 235 14.54 3.31 7.45
C ARG A 235 15.00 2.21 8.42
N ARG A 236 14.05 1.37 8.87
CA ARG A 236 14.40 0.06 9.47
C ARG A 236 15.19 -0.74 8.42
N VAL A 237 16.09 -1.63 8.85
CA VAL A 237 17.01 -2.35 7.95
C VAL A 237 16.67 -3.85 7.81
N PRO A 238 15.49 -4.23 7.29
CA PRO A 238 15.27 -5.59 6.80
C PRO A 238 15.96 -5.77 5.43
N SER A 239 16.22 -7.01 5.05
CA SER A 239 16.94 -7.38 3.82
C SER A 239 16.33 -6.78 2.54
N TYR A 240 15.00 -6.78 2.42
CA TYR A 240 14.30 -6.30 1.23
C TYR A 240 14.45 -4.78 0.96
N LYS A 241 14.87 -3.98 1.94
CA LYS A 241 15.13 -2.53 1.75
C LYS A 241 16.51 -2.21 1.19
N ARG A 242 17.36 -3.24 1.02
CA ARG A 242 18.65 -3.22 0.28
C ARG A 242 19.57 -2.05 0.62
N LEU A 243 19.82 -1.83 1.92
CA LEU A 243 20.77 -0.81 2.40
C LEU A 243 22.15 -0.92 1.73
N THR A 244 22.64 -2.14 1.51
CA THR A 244 23.98 -2.39 0.96
C THR A 244 24.02 -2.45 -0.57
N LEU A 245 22.92 -2.19 -1.29
CA LEU A 245 22.96 -2.10 -2.77
C LEU A 245 23.98 -1.06 -3.24
N MET A 246 24.05 0.07 -2.53
CA MET A 246 25.05 1.12 -2.76
C MET A 246 26.48 0.69 -2.41
N LEU A 247 26.69 -0.45 -1.76
CA LEU A 247 28.03 -0.99 -1.50
C LEU A 247 28.45 -2.06 -2.51
N ARG A 248 27.60 -2.43 -3.49
CA ARG A 248 27.97 -3.42 -4.51
C ARG A 248 29.13 -2.95 -5.40
N HIS A 249 29.23 -1.64 -5.65
CA HIS A 249 30.35 -1.02 -6.37
C HIS A 249 31.04 0.07 -5.52
N PRO A 250 31.81 -0.31 -4.49
CA PRO A 250 32.35 0.64 -3.51
C PRO A 250 33.29 1.66 -4.16
N ASP A 251 34.08 1.28 -5.16
CA ASP A 251 34.97 2.20 -5.90
C ASP A 251 34.18 3.25 -6.68
N ARG A 252 33.01 2.88 -7.21
CA ARG A 252 32.13 3.80 -7.92
C ARG A 252 31.48 4.78 -6.96
N LEU A 253 31.04 4.30 -5.79
CA LEU A 253 30.60 5.16 -4.70
C LEU A 253 31.69 6.13 -4.25
N LYS A 254 32.93 5.66 -4.05
CA LYS A 254 34.06 6.53 -3.69
C LYS A 254 34.27 7.63 -4.72
N ARG A 255 34.23 7.32 -6.01
CA ARG A 255 34.35 8.34 -7.08
C ARG A 255 33.25 9.39 -7.01
N LEU A 256 32.00 9.00 -6.77
CA LEU A 256 30.89 9.94 -6.60
C LEU A 256 31.05 10.83 -5.37
N LEU A 257 31.45 10.24 -4.23
CA LEU A 257 31.62 10.98 -2.98
C LEU A 257 32.77 11.99 -3.08
N LEU A 258 33.81 11.66 -3.84
CA LEU A 258 35.07 12.41 -3.92
C LEU A 258 35.26 13.13 -5.27
N ASP A 259 34.21 13.24 -6.08
CA ASP A 259 34.27 13.95 -7.36
C ASP A 259 34.69 15.42 -7.10
N PRO A 260 35.74 15.92 -7.79
CA PRO A 260 36.28 17.25 -7.52
C PRO A 260 35.35 18.39 -7.94
N GLU A 261 34.44 18.15 -8.88
CA GLU A 261 33.54 19.17 -9.43
C GLU A 261 32.10 18.97 -8.96
N ARG A 262 31.66 17.72 -8.82
CA ARG A 262 30.29 17.33 -8.51
C ARG A 262 30.22 16.30 -7.38
N PRO A 263 30.78 16.60 -6.19
CA PRO A 263 30.78 15.65 -5.09
C PRO A 263 29.37 15.31 -4.64
N VAL A 264 29.19 14.13 -4.07
CA VAL A 264 27.94 13.73 -3.42
C VAL A 264 28.21 13.46 -1.95
N GLN A 265 27.21 13.68 -1.09
CA GLN A 265 27.26 13.22 0.30
C GLN A 265 26.03 12.42 0.70
N LEU A 266 26.23 11.45 1.59
CA LEU A 266 25.21 10.50 2.02
C LEU A 266 24.96 10.61 3.52
N VAL A 267 23.70 10.80 3.89
CA VAL A 267 23.24 10.73 5.28
C VAL A 267 22.35 9.51 5.44
N ILE A 268 22.90 8.48 6.08
CA ILE A 268 22.24 7.20 6.29
C ILE A 268 21.81 7.12 7.74
N ALA A 269 20.57 6.70 8.01
CA ALA A 269 20.10 6.45 9.35
C ALA A 269 19.23 5.19 9.42
N GLY A 270 19.32 4.45 10.52
CA GLY A 270 18.50 3.24 10.64
C GLY A 270 18.66 2.52 11.96
N LYS A 271 17.83 1.49 12.10
CA LYS A 271 17.83 0.53 13.20
C LYS A 271 17.55 -0.86 12.63
N ALA A 272 18.30 -1.86 13.06
CA ALA A 272 17.96 -3.28 12.86
C ALA A 272 17.24 -3.82 14.11
N HIS A 273 16.39 -4.83 13.93
CA HIS A 273 15.75 -5.49 15.07
C HIS A 273 16.81 -6.26 15.89
N PRO A 274 16.72 -6.33 17.23
CA PRO A 274 17.69 -7.07 18.05
C PRO A 274 17.82 -8.56 17.70
N ALA A 275 16.82 -9.16 17.07
CA ALA A 275 16.85 -10.56 16.61
C ALA A 275 17.23 -10.72 15.12
N ASP A 276 17.43 -9.63 14.37
CA ASP A 276 17.76 -9.67 12.95
C ASP A 276 19.28 -9.55 12.74
N ASP A 277 19.97 -10.68 12.80
CA ASP A 277 21.42 -10.74 12.62
C ASP A 277 21.87 -10.37 11.19
N GLY A 278 21.02 -10.65 10.19
CA GLY A 278 21.25 -10.23 8.80
C GLY A 278 21.28 -8.71 8.69
N GLY A 279 20.22 -8.03 9.15
CA GLY A 279 20.14 -6.58 9.18
C GLY A 279 21.27 -5.91 9.97
N LYS A 280 21.71 -6.50 11.10
CA LYS A 280 22.89 -6.02 11.83
C LYS A 280 24.17 -6.11 11.02
N LYS A 281 24.40 -7.21 10.28
CA LYS A 281 25.58 -7.37 9.44
C LYS A 281 25.61 -6.31 8.33
N LEU A 282 24.48 -6.06 7.68
CA LEU A 282 24.34 -5.00 6.65
C LEU A 282 24.68 -3.61 7.22
N ILE A 283 24.20 -3.30 8.43
CA ILE A 283 24.56 -2.04 9.12
C ILE A 283 26.07 -1.99 9.41
N GLN A 284 26.68 -3.07 9.88
CA GLN A 284 28.11 -3.11 10.18
C GLN A 284 28.96 -2.87 8.94
N GLU A 285 28.61 -3.45 7.80
CA GLU A 285 29.28 -3.21 6.52
C GLU A 285 29.20 -1.74 6.10
N MET A 286 28.01 -1.13 6.22
CA MET A 286 27.81 0.29 5.94
C MET A 286 28.61 1.19 6.89
N VAL A 287 28.61 0.91 8.19
CA VAL A 287 29.38 1.69 9.17
C VAL A 287 30.88 1.59 8.89
N ARG A 288 31.39 0.39 8.56
CA ARG A 288 32.82 0.21 8.21
C ARG A 288 33.21 1.04 7.00
N PHE A 289 32.39 1.05 5.95
CA PHE A 289 32.63 1.88 4.77
C PHE A 289 32.56 3.37 5.12
N ALA A 290 31.54 3.79 5.88
CA ALA A 290 31.36 5.19 6.26
C ALA A 290 32.44 5.73 7.21
N ASP A 291 33.10 4.86 7.99
CA ASP A 291 34.20 5.25 8.89
C ASP A 291 35.57 5.31 8.19
N ASP A 292 35.70 4.86 6.93
CA ASP A 292 36.94 4.93 6.15
C ASP A 292 37.43 6.39 6.06
N PRO A 293 38.66 6.71 6.50
CA PRO A 293 39.22 8.07 6.47
C PRO A 293 39.13 8.78 5.12
N GLU A 294 39.15 8.02 4.02
CA GLU A 294 39.05 8.56 2.66
C GLU A 294 37.67 9.20 2.40
N VAL A 295 36.59 8.63 2.93
CA VAL A 295 35.20 9.04 2.61
C VAL A 295 34.38 9.53 3.80
N ARG A 296 34.83 9.32 5.04
CA ARG A 296 34.06 9.65 6.27
C ARG A 296 33.63 11.11 6.41
N HIS A 297 34.21 12.00 5.61
CA HIS A 297 33.82 13.40 5.54
C HIS A 297 32.66 13.67 4.54
N ARG A 298 32.23 12.67 3.77
CA ARG A 298 31.14 12.72 2.77
C ARG A 298 30.02 11.71 3.02
N ILE A 299 30.24 10.68 3.83
CA ILE A 299 29.21 9.69 4.17
C ILE A 299 29.15 9.48 5.68
N VAL A 300 27.94 9.47 6.24
CA VAL A 300 27.73 9.23 7.67
C VAL A 300 26.61 8.22 7.91
N PHE A 301 26.81 7.36 8.91
CA PHE A 301 25.75 6.52 9.48
C PHE A 301 25.33 7.07 10.85
N LEU A 302 24.07 7.50 10.96
CA LEU A 302 23.49 8.05 12.19
C LEU A 302 22.67 6.96 12.90
N PRO A 303 23.13 6.46 14.06
CA PRO A 303 22.39 5.46 14.81
C PRO A 303 21.17 6.07 15.49
N ASN A 304 20.24 5.20 15.88
CA ASN A 304 19.06 5.56 16.65
C ASN A 304 18.08 6.49 15.92
N TYR A 305 17.78 6.22 14.64
CA TYR A 305 16.74 6.93 13.90
C TYR A 305 15.41 7.03 14.67
N ASP A 306 14.92 8.25 14.82
CA ASP A 306 13.69 8.62 15.53
C ASP A 306 13.08 9.88 14.91
N ILE A 307 11.94 10.34 15.44
CA ILE A 307 11.26 11.54 14.94
C ILE A 307 12.14 12.79 15.07
N ALA A 308 12.91 12.91 16.16
CA ALA A 308 13.78 14.06 16.39
C ALA A 308 14.93 14.15 15.37
N MET A 309 15.45 13.02 14.89
CA MET A 309 16.40 12.97 13.78
C MET A 309 15.72 13.23 12.44
N ALA A 310 14.51 12.74 12.26
CA ALA A 310 13.77 12.87 11.02
C ALA A 310 13.41 14.34 10.69
N GLN A 311 13.17 15.17 11.71
CA GLN A 311 12.82 16.60 11.55
C GLN A 311 13.87 17.43 10.78
N PRO A 312 15.18 17.38 11.08
CA PRO A 312 16.19 18.02 10.25
C PRO A 312 16.59 17.19 9.02
N LEU A 313 16.43 15.86 9.06
CA LEU A 313 16.85 14.98 7.96
C LEU A 313 16.04 15.20 6.68
N TYR A 314 14.71 15.08 6.73
CA TYR A 314 13.90 15.18 5.52
C TYR A 314 14.04 16.52 4.79
N PRO A 315 13.98 17.68 5.48
CA PRO A 315 14.13 18.96 4.81
C PRO A 315 15.54 19.26 4.32
N GLY A 316 16.55 18.73 5.02
CA GLY A 316 17.96 18.93 4.69
C GLY A 316 18.51 18.01 3.59
N CYS A 317 17.76 17.00 3.16
CA CYS A 317 18.11 16.22 1.98
C CYS A 317 17.61 16.90 0.70
N ASP A 318 18.42 16.84 -0.35
CA ASP A 318 18.04 17.27 -1.70
C ASP A 318 17.43 16.10 -2.49
N VAL A 319 17.94 14.89 -2.24
CA VAL A 319 17.43 13.65 -2.83
C VAL A 319 17.10 12.65 -1.73
N TRP A 320 15.97 11.97 -1.86
CA TRP A 320 15.58 10.87 -1.01
C TRP A 320 15.68 9.53 -1.76
N LEU A 321 16.58 8.65 -1.29
CA LEU A 321 16.88 7.38 -1.95
C LEU A 321 16.03 6.23 -1.39
N ASN A 322 15.24 5.60 -2.26
CA ASN A 322 14.46 4.40 -1.96
C ASN A 322 14.68 3.28 -2.99
N ASN A 323 15.42 2.23 -2.64
CA ASN A 323 15.71 1.08 -3.51
C ASN A 323 15.17 -0.26 -2.96
N PRO A 324 13.89 -0.36 -2.55
CA PRO A 324 13.32 -1.64 -2.11
C PRO A 324 13.34 -2.66 -3.25
N LEU A 325 13.32 -3.96 -2.91
CA LEU A 325 12.92 -4.99 -3.86
C LEU A 325 11.46 -4.79 -4.22
N ARG A 326 11.15 -4.66 -5.51
CA ARG A 326 9.77 -4.60 -6.00
C ARG A 326 9.14 -6.01 -5.97
N PRO A 327 7.87 -6.18 -5.57
CA PRO A 327 6.91 -5.18 -5.05
C PRO A 327 6.79 -5.23 -3.51
N TYR A 328 7.91 -5.25 -2.78
CA TYR A 328 7.94 -5.53 -1.33
C TYR A 328 7.97 -4.28 -0.44
N GLU A 329 7.80 -3.07 -0.98
CA GLU A 329 7.45 -1.88 -0.19
C GLU A 329 5.96 -1.56 -0.36
N ALA A 330 5.15 -1.84 0.66
CA ALA A 330 3.71 -1.57 0.61
C ALA A 330 3.35 -0.11 0.32
N CYS A 331 4.18 0.84 0.74
CA CYS A 331 3.98 2.25 0.43
C CYS A 331 5.30 3.02 0.49
N GLY A 332 5.83 3.27 1.70
CA GLY A 332 7.09 4.01 1.89
C GLY A 332 6.92 5.51 2.16
N THR A 333 6.31 5.87 3.29
CA THR A 333 5.97 7.27 3.64
C THR A 333 7.19 8.20 3.88
N SER A 334 8.42 7.69 3.89
CA SER A 334 9.62 8.53 4.01
C SER A 334 9.84 9.43 2.80
N GLY A 335 9.60 8.91 1.59
CA GLY A 335 9.71 9.70 0.35
C GLY A 335 8.68 10.83 0.29
N MET A 336 7.47 10.60 0.83
CA MET A 336 6.43 11.62 0.97
C MET A 336 6.89 12.80 1.83
N LYS A 337 7.56 12.52 2.97
CA LYS A 337 8.08 13.55 3.88
C LYS A 337 9.18 14.39 3.23
N ALA A 338 10.04 13.76 2.44
CA ALA A 338 11.07 14.46 1.67
C ALA A 338 10.44 15.35 0.59
N ALA A 339 9.47 14.83 -0.18
CA ALA A 339 8.77 15.57 -1.24
C ALA A 339 8.10 16.84 -0.71
N LEU A 340 7.47 16.77 0.48
CA LEU A 340 6.88 17.93 1.15
C LEU A 340 7.87 19.06 1.49
N ASN A 341 9.18 18.79 1.46
CA ASN A 341 10.24 19.78 1.68
C ASN A 341 11.09 20.04 0.42
N GLY A 342 10.55 19.70 -0.76
CA GLY A 342 11.26 19.87 -2.03
C GLY A 342 12.46 18.94 -2.19
N GLY A 343 12.49 17.81 -1.47
CA GLY A 343 13.42 16.72 -1.76
C GLY A 343 12.92 15.89 -2.94
N LEU A 344 13.77 15.66 -3.92
CA LEU A 344 13.46 14.86 -5.11
C LEU A 344 13.60 13.37 -4.78
N ASN A 345 12.66 12.53 -5.23
CA ASN A 345 12.77 11.09 -5.00
C ASN A 345 13.66 10.44 -6.05
N LEU A 346 14.54 9.55 -5.63
CA LEU A 346 15.29 8.62 -6.49
C LEU A 346 14.92 7.22 -6.02
N SER A 347 14.04 6.54 -6.74
CA SER A 347 13.41 5.32 -6.23
C SER A 347 13.10 4.28 -7.29
N ILE A 348 13.14 3.00 -6.90
CA ILE A 348 12.46 1.93 -7.65
C ILE A 348 10.95 2.23 -7.66
N LEU A 349 10.27 1.92 -8.78
CA LEU A 349 8.81 2.05 -8.93
C LEU A 349 8.08 1.01 -8.07
N ASP A 350 7.98 1.28 -6.78
CA ASP A 350 7.31 0.43 -5.79
C ASP A 350 6.51 1.29 -4.79
N GLY A 351 5.58 0.68 -4.06
CA GLY A 351 4.77 1.35 -3.07
C GLY A 351 3.93 2.50 -3.65
N TRP A 352 4.06 3.71 -3.08
CA TRP A 352 3.37 4.89 -3.61
C TRP A 352 4.06 5.54 -4.81
N TRP A 353 5.34 5.20 -5.04
CA TRP A 353 6.11 5.83 -6.11
C TRP A 353 5.67 5.31 -7.48
N ASP A 354 5.33 4.03 -7.58
CA ASP A 354 4.76 3.37 -8.76
C ASP A 354 3.53 4.11 -9.33
N GLU A 355 2.65 4.61 -8.45
CA GLU A 355 1.40 5.28 -8.86
C GLU A 355 1.55 6.78 -9.17
N TRP A 356 2.54 7.51 -8.61
CA TRP A 356 2.63 8.97 -8.74
C TRP A 356 3.91 9.50 -9.39
N TYR A 357 4.85 8.64 -9.78
CA TYR A 357 5.97 9.07 -10.61
C TYR A 357 5.46 9.56 -11.98
N ASP A 358 5.95 10.73 -12.42
CA ASP A 358 5.54 11.34 -13.70
C ASP A 358 6.70 11.70 -14.63
N GLY A 359 7.94 11.38 -14.24
CA GLY A 359 9.15 11.72 -15.01
C GLY A 359 9.78 13.07 -14.66
N ASP A 360 9.02 13.99 -14.07
CA ASP A 360 9.47 15.35 -13.75
C ASP A 360 9.63 15.58 -12.24
N ASN A 361 9.04 14.71 -11.41
CA ASN A 361 9.03 14.81 -9.95
C ASN A 361 10.15 14.02 -9.22
N GLY A 362 11.15 13.55 -9.97
CA GLY A 362 12.28 12.78 -9.45
C GLY A 362 12.81 11.81 -10.51
N TRP A 363 13.33 10.67 -10.05
CA TRP A 363 13.90 9.63 -10.91
C TRP A 363 13.40 8.24 -10.51
N ALA A 364 13.07 7.45 -11.52
CA ALA A 364 12.83 6.03 -11.37
C ALA A 364 14.11 5.24 -11.60
N ILE A 365 14.52 4.44 -10.61
CA ILE A 365 15.52 3.38 -10.81
C ILE A 365 14.78 2.25 -11.56
N PRO A 366 15.20 1.86 -12.77
CA PRO A 366 14.58 0.74 -13.48
C PRO A 366 14.66 -0.54 -12.65
N SER A 367 13.53 -1.21 -12.45
CA SER A 367 13.48 -2.56 -11.89
C SER A 367 13.97 -3.56 -12.94
N ALA A 368 14.74 -4.56 -12.51
CA ALA A 368 15.12 -5.69 -13.35
C ALA A 368 14.06 -6.81 -13.23
N ASP A 369 12.82 -6.48 -13.60
CA ASP A 369 11.70 -7.42 -13.58
C ASP A 369 11.96 -8.60 -14.53
N GLY A 370 11.62 -9.82 -14.08
CA GLY A 370 11.86 -11.05 -14.84
C GLY A 370 13.29 -11.62 -14.77
N VAL A 371 14.18 -11.02 -13.96
CA VAL A 371 15.50 -11.59 -13.66
C VAL A 371 15.42 -12.45 -12.41
N ASP A 372 15.53 -13.78 -12.59
CA ASP A 372 15.41 -14.75 -11.49
C ASP A 372 16.61 -14.74 -10.54
N ASP A 373 17.82 -14.49 -11.04
CA ASP A 373 19.04 -14.46 -10.23
C ASP A 373 19.10 -13.17 -9.38
N PRO A 374 18.97 -13.25 -8.04
CA PRO A 374 18.96 -12.08 -7.18
C PRO A 374 20.23 -11.25 -7.25
N ASP A 375 21.39 -11.88 -7.48
CA ASP A 375 22.67 -11.17 -7.55
C ASP A 375 22.81 -10.42 -8.87
N HIS A 376 22.42 -11.04 -9.99
CA HIS A 376 22.39 -10.38 -11.29
C HIS A 376 21.42 -9.19 -11.30
N ARG A 377 20.22 -9.36 -10.75
CA ARG A 377 19.23 -8.28 -10.59
C ARG A 377 19.82 -7.11 -9.80
N ASP A 378 20.42 -7.41 -8.64
CA ASP A 378 21.01 -6.38 -7.78
C ASP A 378 22.18 -5.66 -8.46
N ASP A 379 22.98 -6.35 -9.29
CA ASP A 379 24.04 -5.71 -10.08
C ASP A 379 23.47 -4.77 -11.16
N LEU A 380 22.41 -5.17 -11.87
CA LEU A 380 21.75 -4.31 -12.87
C LEU A 380 21.15 -3.06 -12.22
N GLU A 381 20.42 -3.22 -11.13
CA GLU A 381 19.77 -2.10 -10.45
C GLU A 381 20.77 -1.19 -9.73
N ALA A 382 21.86 -1.74 -9.18
CA ALA A 382 22.96 -0.93 -8.64
C ALA A 382 23.61 -0.10 -9.74
N ASN A 383 23.87 -0.68 -10.92
CA ASN A 383 24.44 0.06 -12.05
C ASN A 383 23.53 1.17 -12.54
N ALA A 384 22.22 0.92 -12.64
CA ALA A 384 21.24 1.93 -13.03
C ALA A 384 21.14 3.06 -12.00
N LEU A 385 21.16 2.74 -10.69
CA LEU A 385 21.22 3.73 -9.61
C LEU A 385 22.43 4.66 -9.78
N TYR A 386 23.61 4.10 -10.02
CA TYR A 386 24.81 4.92 -10.19
C TYR A 386 24.80 5.74 -11.49
N ASP A 387 24.34 5.16 -12.60
CA ASP A 387 24.19 5.86 -13.88
C ASP A 387 23.29 7.09 -13.72
N LEU A 388 22.17 6.97 -13.00
CA LEU A 388 21.29 8.08 -12.67
C LEU A 388 22.01 9.15 -11.84
N ILE A 389 22.73 8.76 -10.78
CA ILE A 389 23.43 9.75 -9.94
C ILE A 389 24.49 10.50 -10.75
N GLU A 390 25.32 9.77 -11.51
CA GLU A 390 26.45 10.31 -12.27
C GLU A 390 26.04 11.17 -13.46
N ARG A 391 25.01 10.75 -14.21
CA ARG A 391 24.65 11.37 -15.48
C ARG A 391 23.48 12.34 -15.37
N GLU A 392 22.66 12.20 -14.34
CA GLU A 392 21.40 12.92 -14.25
C GLU A 392 21.26 13.77 -12.98
N VAL A 393 21.44 13.18 -11.81
CA VAL A 393 21.19 13.85 -10.53
C VAL A 393 22.28 14.87 -10.23
N ALA A 394 23.55 14.45 -10.13
CA ALA A 394 24.63 15.34 -9.77
C ALA A 394 24.82 16.45 -10.82
N PRO A 395 24.83 16.18 -12.14
CA PRO A 395 24.93 17.24 -13.14
C PRO A 395 23.85 18.31 -13.00
N ARG A 396 22.58 17.95 -12.76
CA ARG A 396 21.50 18.94 -12.60
C ARG A 396 21.60 19.79 -11.34
N PHE A 397 22.13 19.24 -10.25
CA PHE A 397 22.34 19.99 -9.01
C PHE A 397 23.45 21.05 -9.15
N TYR A 398 24.51 20.71 -9.89
CA TYR A 398 25.68 21.57 -10.09
C TYR A 398 25.60 22.44 -11.36
N ASP A 399 24.59 22.25 -12.22
CA ASP A 399 24.29 23.11 -13.37
C ASP A 399 23.64 24.42 -12.89
N VAL A 400 24.48 25.34 -12.44
CA VAL A 400 24.08 26.64 -11.88
C VAL A 400 24.21 27.77 -12.90
N ASP A 401 23.34 28.78 -12.78
CA ASP A 401 23.42 30.01 -13.56
C ASP A 401 24.51 30.98 -13.05
N GLY A 402 24.55 32.19 -13.63
CA GLY A 402 25.52 33.23 -13.25
C GLY A 402 25.39 33.75 -11.81
N GLU A 403 24.29 33.44 -11.11
CA GLU A 403 24.05 33.78 -9.70
C GLU A 403 24.25 32.57 -8.77
N GLY A 404 24.68 31.42 -9.30
CA GLY A 404 24.90 30.21 -8.52
C GLY A 404 23.62 29.43 -8.19
N VAL A 405 22.55 29.62 -8.98
CA VAL A 405 21.25 28.97 -8.77
C VAL A 405 21.02 27.86 -9.81
N PRO A 406 20.69 26.62 -9.39
CA PRO A 406 20.44 25.52 -10.32
C PRO A 406 19.00 25.55 -10.84
N THR A 407 18.76 26.28 -11.94
CA THR A 407 17.42 26.57 -12.46
C THR A 407 16.61 25.31 -12.77
N ARG A 408 17.19 24.34 -13.49
CA ARG A 408 16.55 23.04 -13.81
C ARG A 408 16.22 22.22 -12.56
N TRP A 409 17.10 22.22 -11.56
CA TRP A 409 16.85 21.55 -10.29
C TRP A 409 15.65 22.17 -9.56
N LEU A 410 15.55 23.50 -9.56
CA LEU A 410 14.43 24.21 -8.96
C LEU A 410 13.12 24.00 -9.73
N GLU A 411 13.15 23.85 -11.05
CA GLU A 411 11.98 23.47 -11.84
C GLU A 411 11.43 22.10 -11.37
N MET A 412 12.29 21.08 -11.25
CA MET A 412 11.89 19.77 -10.71
C MET A 412 11.38 19.87 -9.26
N THR A 413 12.02 20.70 -8.44
CA THR A 413 11.62 20.93 -7.04
C THR A 413 10.22 21.52 -6.96
N ARG A 414 9.91 22.55 -7.78
CA ARG A 414 8.58 23.17 -7.85
C ARG A 414 7.54 22.19 -8.35
N HIS A 415 7.87 21.45 -9.42
CA HIS A 415 6.98 20.43 -9.95
C HIS A 415 6.66 19.37 -8.90
N THR A 416 7.66 18.88 -8.17
CA THR A 416 7.48 17.93 -7.04
C THR A 416 6.53 18.47 -5.98
N LEU A 417 6.75 19.72 -5.53
CA LEU A 417 5.89 20.35 -4.53
C LEU A 417 4.44 20.49 -5.01
N LYS A 418 4.24 20.78 -6.29
CA LYS A 418 2.91 20.96 -6.90
C LYS A 418 2.19 19.65 -7.19
N SER A 419 2.90 18.67 -7.77
CA SER A 419 2.30 17.42 -8.25
C SER A 419 2.09 16.41 -7.11
N LEU A 420 2.99 16.40 -6.12
CA LEU A 420 2.93 15.48 -4.98
C LEU A 420 2.38 16.12 -3.72
N GLY A 421 2.60 17.43 -3.51
CA GLY A 421 2.20 18.15 -2.29
C GLY A 421 0.76 17.88 -1.85
N PRO A 422 -0.26 18.07 -2.70
CA PRO A 422 -1.66 17.75 -2.39
C PRO A 422 -1.94 16.26 -2.16
N LYS A 423 -1.24 15.39 -2.90
CA LYS A 423 -1.47 13.94 -2.89
C LYS A 423 -0.94 13.32 -1.59
N VAL A 424 0.29 13.64 -1.19
CA VAL A 424 0.98 12.94 -0.10
C VAL A 424 0.46 13.28 1.31
N LEU A 425 -0.62 14.05 1.44
CA LEU A 425 -1.13 14.53 2.73
C LEU A 425 -1.99 13.51 3.46
N ALA A 426 -1.79 13.43 4.78
CA ALA A 426 -2.64 12.62 5.66
C ALA A 426 -4.10 13.11 5.67
N THR A 427 -4.37 14.40 5.49
CA THR A 427 -5.74 14.95 5.40
C THR A 427 -6.49 14.41 4.18
N ARG A 428 -5.80 14.28 3.05
CA ARG A 428 -6.31 13.61 1.85
C ARG A 428 -6.57 12.13 2.13
N MET A 429 -5.58 11.40 2.65
CA MET A 429 -5.73 9.99 3.01
C MET A 429 -6.94 9.76 3.92
N VAL A 430 -7.10 10.55 5.00
CA VAL A 430 -8.23 10.44 5.93
C VAL A 430 -9.56 10.75 5.23
N ARG A 431 -9.60 11.75 4.34
CA ARG A 431 -10.79 12.05 3.52
C ARG A 431 -11.18 10.86 2.64
N ASP A 432 -10.21 10.18 2.03
CA ASP A 432 -10.44 8.99 1.22
C ASP A 432 -11.01 7.85 2.09
N TYR A 433 -10.42 7.60 3.27
CA TYR A 433 -10.99 6.65 4.25
C TYR A 433 -12.43 7.00 4.63
N VAL A 434 -12.71 8.27 4.94
CA VAL A 434 -14.07 8.71 5.34
C VAL A 434 -15.07 8.46 4.22
N ARG A 435 -14.74 8.85 2.98
CA ARG A 435 -15.66 8.77 1.84
C ARG A 435 -15.85 7.34 1.35
N GLN A 436 -14.76 6.58 1.24
CA GLN A 436 -14.77 5.27 0.58
C GLN A 436 -15.05 4.12 1.56
N LEU A 437 -14.67 4.24 2.83
CA LEU A 437 -14.72 3.14 3.79
C LEU A 437 -15.59 3.45 5.02
N TYR A 438 -15.32 4.52 5.77
CA TYR A 438 -15.98 4.76 7.05
C TYR A 438 -17.45 5.17 6.93
N ALA A 439 -17.79 6.12 6.05
CA ALA A 439 -19.18 6.53 5.88
C ALA A 439 -20.04 5.38 5.30
N PRO A 440 -19.59 4.63 4.26
CA PRO A 440 -20.29 3.43 3.82
C PRO A 440 -20.42 2.37 4.92
N ALA A 441 -19.37 2.12 5.72
CA ALA A 441 -19.43 1.20 6.85
C ALA A 441 -20.44 1.64 7.90
N ALA A 442 -20.50 2.93 8.22
CA ALA A 442 -21.48 3.47 9.15
C ALA A 442 -22.92 3.27 8.65
N THR A 443 -23.18 3.45 7.35
CA THR A 443 -24.49 3.18 6.74
C THR A 443 -24.87 1.70 6.84
N THR A 444 -23.97 0.78 6.47
CA THR A 444 -24.25 -0.67 6.58
C THR A 444 -24.43 -1.08 8.04
N ALA A 445 -23.59 -0.58 8.94
CA ALA A 445 -23.69 -0.84 10.37
C ALA A 445 -25.02 -0.34 10.95
N HIS A 446 -25.51 0.83 10.53
CA HIS A 446 -26.80 1.32 11.00
C HIS A 446 -27.96 0.38 10.62
N ARG A 447 -27.95 -0.16 9.39
CA ARG A 447 -28.97 -1.14 8.92
C ARG A 447 -28.92 -2.47 9.69
N LEU A 448 -27.75 -2.88 10.16
CA LEU A 448 -27.53 -4.18 10.80
C LEU A 448 -27.60 -4.12 12.33
N ASN A 449 -27.35 -2.96 12.94
CA ASN A 449 -27.18 -2.79 14.39
C ASN A 449 -28.33 -2.02 15.07
N SER A 450 -29.33 -1.53 14.33
CA SER A 450 -30.44 -0.75 14.91
C SER A 450 -31.28 -1.55 15.89
N ASP A 451 -31.66 -2.77 15.49
CA ASP A 451 -32.48 -3.72 16.23
C ASP A 451 -32.02 -5.17 15.99
N PHE A 452 -30.89 -5.34 15.30
CA PHE A 452 -30.28 -6.62 14.91
C PHE A 452 -31.08 -7.48 13.91
N ALA A 453 -32.27 -7.04 13.47
CA ALA A 453 -33.11 -7.81 12.55
C ALA A 453 -32.40 -8.03 11.21
N GLY A 454 -31.85 -6.96 10.64
CA GLY A 454 -31.10 -7.04 9.38
C GLY A 454 -29.85 -7.94 9.48
N ALA A 455 -29.20 -8.00 10.64
CA ALA A 455 -28.06 -8.91 10.86
C ALA A 455 -28.49 -10.37 10.95
N ALA A 456 -29.60 -10.65 11.64
CA ALA A 456 -30.15 -12.00 11.72
C ALA A 456 -30.63 -12.48 10.34
N GLU A 457 -31.30 -11.62 9.58
CA GLU A 457 -31.73 -11.89 8.21
C GLU A 457 -30.53 -12.17 7.29
N LEU A 458 -29.48 -11.35 7.35
CA LEU A 458 -28.26 -11.56 6.57
C LEU A 458 -27.56 -12.86 6.93
N ALA A 459 -27.42 -13.17 8.22
CA ALA A 459 -26.80 -14.40 8.70
C ALA A 459 -27.59 -15.64 8.23
N ALA A 460 -28.92 -15.62 8.37
CA ALA A 460 -29.80 -16.68 7.89
C ALA A 460 -29.73 -16.83 6.37
N TRP A 461 -29.71 -15.72 5.63
CA TRP A 461 -29.56 -15.70 4.19
C TRP A 461 -28.23 -16.29 3.73
N LYS A 462 -27.10 -15.88 4.33
CA LYS A 462 -25.77 -16.45 4.00
C LYS A 462 -25.73 -17.97 4.26
N LYS A 463 -26.37 -18.43 5.33
CA LYS A 463 -26.49 -19.87 5.63
C LYS A 463 -27.33 -20.60 4.59
N LYS A 464 -28.49 -20.05 4.18
CA LYS A 464 -29.34 -20.58 3.11
C LYS A 464 -28.54 -20.73 1.81
N VAL A 465 -27.88 -19.65 1.38
CA VAL A 465 -27.11 -19.60 0.14
C VAL A 465 -25.98 -20.61 0.14
N ARG A 466 -25.14 -20.67 1.20
CA ARG A 466 -24.04 -21.64 1.29
C ARG A 466 -24.52 -23.09 1.26
N ALA A 467 -25.64 -23.39 1.92
CA ALA A 467 -26.19 -24.75 1.94
C ALA A 467 -26.79 -25.16 0.59
N GLY A 468 -27.38 -24.23 -0.15
CA GLY A 468 -27.99 -24.50 -1.46
C GLY A 468 -27.04 -24.40 -2.66
N TRP A 469 -25.83 -23.84 -2.49
CA TRP A 469 -24.98 -23.45 -3.62
C TRP A 469 -24.53 -24.62 -4.50
N GLU A 470 -24.39 -25.83 -3.94
CA GLU A 470 -24.01 -27.02 -4.71
C GLU A 470 -25.03 -27.41 -5.80
N HIS A 471 -26.25 -26.88 -5.72
CA HIS A 471 -27.31 -27.11 -6.71
C HIS A 471 -27.43 -25.98 -7.73
N VAL A 472 -26.72 -24.87 -7.52
CA VAL A 472 -26.72 -23.70 -8.41
C VAL A 472 -25.81 -23.97 -9.61
N ARG A 473 -26.36 -23.89 -10.82
CA ARG A 473 -25.60 -24.09 -12.06
C ARG A 473 -26.24 -23.36 -13.24
N VAL A 474 -25.41 -22.95 -14.18
CA VAL A 474 -25.86 -22.54 -15.52
C VAL A 474 -26.05 -23.84 -16.32
N GLU A 475 -27.26 -24.13 -16.80
CA GLU A 475 -27.54 -25.34 -17.57
C GLU A 475 -27.24 -25.15 -19.07
N HIS A 476 -27.56 -23.97 -19.61
CA HIS A 476 -27.26 -23.61 -21.00
C HIS A 476 -27.35 -22.09 -21.21
N VAL A 477 -26.59 -21.57 -22.18
CA VAL A 477 -26.63 -20.17 -22.61
C VAL A 477 -26.89 -20.10 -24.10
N GLU A 478 -27.90 -19.34 -24.50
CA GLU A 478 -28.21 -19.03 -25.90
C GLU A 478 -27.87 -17.58 -26.19
N SER A 479 -27.22 -17.31 -27.33
CA SER A 479 -27.03 -15.96 -27.86
C SER A 479 -27.66 -15.82 -29.24
N SER A 480 -28.27 -14.66 -29.51
CA SER A 480 -28.86 -14.33 -30.80
C SER A 480 -28.73 -12.82 -31.10
N GLY A 481 -29.16 -12.38 -32.27
CA GLY A 481 -29.15 -10.95 -32.64
C GLY A 481 -27.91 -10.47 -33.39
N VAL A 482 -26.85 -11.28 -33.42
CA VAL A 482 -25.59 -11.01 -34.15
C VAL A 482 -25.35 -12.08 -35.23
N GLY A 483 -24.91 -11.67 -36.41
CA GLY A 483 -24.52 -12.57 -37.50
C GLY A 483 -23.07 -13.05 -37.40
N ASP A 484 -22.57 -13.75 -38.42
CA ASP A 484 -21.19 -14.29 -38.45
C ASP A 484 -20.09 -13.20 -38.43
N ALA A 485 -20.44 -11.96 -38.76
CA ALA A 485 -19.57 -10.79 -38.74
C ALA A 485 -20.29 -9.62 -38.03
N PRO A 486 -20.31 -9.60 -36.68
CA PRO A 486 -20.98 -8.55 -35.92
C PRO A 486 -20.30 -7.19 -36.11
N GLU A 487 -21.12 -6.13 -36.20
CA GLU A 487 -20.67 -4.75 -36.30
C GLU A 487 -20.78 -4.00 -34.97
N VAL A 488 -19.97 -2.95 -34.79
CA VAL A 488 -20.10 -2.06 -33.63
C VAL A 488 -21.45 -1.37 -33.70
N GLY A 489 -22.23 -1.49 -32.62
CA GLY A 489 -23.61 -1.03 -32.51
C GLY A 489 -24.65 -2.13 -32.68
N ASP A 490 -24.26 -3.35 -33.07
CA ASP A 490 -25.18 -4.48 -33.08
C ASP A 490 -25.61 -4.89 -31.66
N HIS A 491 -26.79 -5.48 -31.57
CA HIS A 491 -27.37 -5.95 -30.31
C HIS A 491 -27.28 -7.47 -30.22
N MET A 492 -26.60 -7.96 -29.20
CA MET A 492 -26.53 -9.38 -28.85
C MET A 492 -27.51 -9.67 -27.70
N SER A 493 -28.53 -10.47 -27.98
CA SER A 493 -29.47 -10.96 -26.97
C SER A 493 -28.95 -12.26 -26.36
N VAL A 494 -28.79 -12.28 -25.04
CA VAL A 494 -28.28 -13.43 -24.28
C VAL A 494 -29.40 -13.96 -23.39
N ARG A 495 -29.61 -15.28 -23.42
CA ARG A 495 -30.54 -16.01 -22.55
C ARG A 495 -29.81 -17.10 -21.80
N ALA A 496 -29.80 -17.02 -20.48
CA ALA A 496 -29.20 -18.01 -19.62
C ALA A 496 -30.28 -18.85 -18.93
N PHE A 497 -30.24 -20.16 -19.14
CA PHE A 497 -31.08 -21.12 -18.42
C PHE A 497 -30.29 -21.63 -17.22
N VAL A 498 -30.79 -21.38 -16.02
CA VAL A 498 -30.10 -21.69 -14.77
C VAL A 498 -30.97 -22.57 -13.88
N ALA A 499 -30.33 -23.44 -13.11
CA ALA A 499 -30.96 -24.15 -12.00
C ALA A 499 -30.43 -23.55 -10.69
N LEU A 500 -31.34 -23.14 -9.80
CA LEU A 500 -31.02 -22.53 -8.51
C LEU A 500 -31.30 -23.46 -7.31
N GLY A 501 -31.87 -24.64 -7.56
CA GLY A 501 -32.26 -25.58 -6.50
C GLY A 501 -33.32 -24.95 -5.60
N ASP A 502 -33.03 -24.85 -4.30
CA ASP A 502 -33.89 -24.25 -3.28
C ASP A 502 -33.68 -22.72 -3.13
N LEU A 503 -32.77 -22.13 -3.89
CA LEU A 503 -32.57 -20.67 -3.90
C LEU A 503 -33.55 -19.98 -4.84
N GLU A 504 -33.91 -18.75 -4.50
CA GLU A 504 -34.80 -17.92 -5.31
C GLU A 504 -33.99 -17.05 -6.27
N PRO A 505 -34.58 -16.57 -7.39
CA PRO A 505 -33.93 -15.61 -8.28
C PRO A 505 -33.46 -14.32 -7.59
N SER A 506 -34.07 -13.95 -6.46
CA SER A 506 -33.68 -12.82 -5.61
C SER A 506 -32.40 -13.05 -4.80
N ASP A 507 -32.00 -14.31 -4.58
CA ASP A 507 -30.81 -14.70 -3.83
C ASP A 507 -29.53 -14.64 -4.68
N VAL A 508 -29.65 -14.44 -5.99
CA VAL A 508 -28.54 -14.49 -6.95
C VAL A 508 -28.56 -13.32 -7.94
N ASP A 509 -27.40 -13.03 -8.50
CA ASP A 509 -27.24 -12.19 -9.68
C ASP A 509 -26.67 -13.05 -10.78
N VAL A 510 -27.44 -13.25 -11.86
CA VAL A 510 -26.95 -13.90 -13.07
C VAL A 510 -26.32 -12.80 -13.92
N GLN A 511 -25.04 -12.96 -14.26
CA GLN A 511 -24.22 -11.93 -14.85
C GLN A 511 -23.66 -12.37 -16.20
N LEU A 512 -23.78 -11.51 -17.21
CA LEU A 512 -23.02 -11.57 -18.45
C LEU A 512 -21.66 -10.94 -18.16
N VAL A 513 -20.59 -11.72 -18.27
CA VAL A 513 -19.21 -11.23 -18.23
C VAL A 513 -18.69 -11.21 -19.66
N PHE A 514 -18.27 -10.05 -20.14
CA PHE A 514 -17.89 -9.86 -21.54
C PHE A 514 -16.61 -9.03 -21.65
N GLY A 515 -15.86 -9.18 -22.73
CA GLY A 515 -14.61 -8.46 -22.91
C GLY A 515 -13.88 -8.87 -24.17
N ARG A 516 -12.58 -8.58 -24.23
CA ARG A 516 -11.73 -8.97 -25.35
C ARG A 516 -11.27 -10.40 -25.16
N SER A 517 -11.39 -11.22 -26.20
CA SER A 517 -10.76 -12.54 -26.20
C SER A 517 -9.29 -12.41 -26.58
N ASN A 518 -8.39 -12.95 -25.75
CA ASN A 518 -6.96 -13.06 -26.10
C ASN A 518 -6.69 -14.36 -26.90
N SER A 519 -5.42 -14.63 -27.23
CA SER A 519 -5.01 -15.84 -27.98
C SER A 519 -5.10 -17.15 -27.20
N GLU A 520 -5.33 -17.07 -25.89
CA GLU A 520 -5.50 -18.21 -24.97
C GLU A 520 -6.99 -18.45 -24.63
N ASP A 521 -7.90 -17.82 -25.38
CA ASP A 521 -9.35 -17.85 -25.17
C ASP A 521 -9.81 -17.30 -23.80
N GLU A 522 -8.98 -16.47 -23.15
CA GLU A 522 -9.36 -15.75 -21.93
C GLU A 522 -10.03 -14.41 -22.26
N ILE A 523 -11.00 -14.04 -21.43
CA ILE A 523 -11.69 -12.75 -21.53
C ILE A 523 -10.93 -11.73 -20.68
N VAL A 524 -10.32 -10.74 -21.34
CA VAL A 524 -9.62 -9.61 -20.70
C VAL A 524 -10.40 -8.32 -20.86
N ASP A 525 -10.04 -7.29 -20.09
CA ASP A 525 -10.74 -5.99 -20.07
C ASP A 525 -12.26 -6.14 -19.82
N THR A 526 -12.61 -7.00 -18.85
CA THR A 526 -13.97 -7.48 -18.62
C THR A 526 -14.94 -6.39 -18.17
N GLY A 527 -16.13 -6.36 -18.77
CA GLY A 527 -17.33 -5.73 -18.26
C GLY A 527 -18.31 -6.76 -17.71
N VAL A 528 -19.23 -6.30 -16.86
CA VAL A 528 -20.25 -7.14 -16.22
C VAL A 528 -21.61 -6.48 -16.35
N GLU A 529 -22.62 -7.25 -16.76
CA GLU A 529 -24.01 -6.82 -16.86
C GLU A 529 -24.95 -7.84 -16.20
N SER A 530 -25.84 -7.40 -15.32
CA SER A 530 -26.82 -8.29 -14.68
C SER A 530 -27.95 -8.62 -15.66
N LEU A 531 -28.24 -9.91 -15.83
CA LEU A 531 -29.41 -10.39 -16.57
C LEU A 531 -30.67 -10.26 -15.71
N HIS A 532 -31.82 -10.10 -16.36
CA HIS A 532 -33.12 -9.99 -15.70
C HIS A 532 -33.88 -11.31 -15.78
N VAL A 533 -34.66 -11.62 -14.74
CA VAL A 533 -35.52 -12.81 -14.75
C VAL A 533 -36.55 -12.68 -15.88
N GLY A 534 -36.49 -13.60 -16.85
CA GLY A 534 -37.43 -13.69 -17.95
C GLY A 534 -38.60 -14.61 -17.65
N GLU A 535 -38.31 -15.89 -17.37
CA GLU A 535 -39.33 -16.92 -17.13
C GLU A 535 -38.87 -17.87 -16.02
N SER A 536 -39.82 -18.42 -15.26
CA SER A 536 -39.54 -19.41 -14.20
C SER A 536 -40.28 -20.70 -14.51
N TYR A 537 -39.62 -21.83 -14.29
CA TYR A 537 -40.09 -23.17 -14.57
C TYR A 537 -40.14 -24.01 -13.29
N ASP A 538 -40.77 -25.19 -13.37
CA ASP A 538 -40.80 -26.14 -12.27
C ASP A 538 -39.39 -26.64 -11.89
N GLY A 539 -39.20 -26.98 -10.62
CA GLY A 539 -37.96 -27.57 -10.11
C GLY A 539 -36.79 -26.60 -9.95
N GLY A 540 -37.06 -25.31 -9.63
CA GLY A 540 -36.03 -24.32 -9.34
C GLY A 540 -35.23 -23.88 -10.57
N ARG A 541 -35.84 -23.96 -11.76
CA ARG A 541 -35.23 -23.57 -13.03
C ARG A 541 -35.76 -22.24 -13.50
N HIS A 542 -34.88 -21.40 -14.02
CA HIS A 542 -35.21 -20.03 -14.43
C HIS A 542 -34.47 -19.65 -15.71
N ARG A 543 -35.10 -18.83 -16.55
CA ARG A 543 -34.46 -18.15 -17.67
C ARG A 543 -34.18 -16.70 -17.29
N PHE A 544 -32.96 -16.27 -17.53
CA PHE A 544 -32.51 -14.88 -17.38
C PHE A 544 -32.15 -14.32 -18.76
N ASP A 545 -32.51 -13.08 -19.02
CA ASP A 545 -32.37 -12.43 -20.33
C ASP A 545 -31.59 -11.09 -20.19
N ALA A 546 -30.74 -10.77 -21.17
CA ALA A 546 -30.12 -9.45 -21.36
C ALA A 546 -29.92 -9.11 -22.84
N ASP A 547 -29.92 -7.82 -23.18
CA ASP A 547 -29.61 -7.33 -24.52
C ASP A 547 -28.38 -6.41 -24.46
N HIS A 548 -27.25 -6.91 -24.93
CA HIS A 548 -25.96 -6.22 -24.85
C HIS A 548 -25.61 -5.54 -26.18
N VAL A 549 -25.13 -4.29 -26.12
CA VAL A 549 -24.69 -3.54 -27.30
C VAL A 549 -23.19 -3.74 -27.50
N LEU A 550 -22.79 -4.21 -28.68
CA LEU A 550 -21.38 -4.34 -29.04
C LEU A 550 -20.75 -2.95 -29.28
N ASP A 551 -20.06 -2.42 -28.27
CA ASP A 551 -19.53 -1.05 -28.27
C ASP A 551 -18.05 -0.94 -28.73
N ARG A 552 -17.42 -2.08 -29.04
CA ARG A 552 -15.98 -2.18 -29.31
C ARG A 552 -15.69 -3.00 -30.56
N SER A 553 -14.61 -2.63 -31.25
CA SER A 553 -14.03 -3.42 -32.34
C SER A 553 -12.98 -4.41 -31.82
N GLY A 554 -12.86 -5.56 -32.50
CA GLY A 554 -11.91 -6.63 -32.17
C GLY A 554 -12.61 -7.93 -31.77
N ALA A 555 -11.82 -8.93 -31.34
CA ALA A 555 -12.36 -10.19 -30.83
C ALA A 555 -13.14 -9.94 -29.53
N PHE A 556 -14.38 -10.43 -29.50
CA PHE A 556 -15.29 -10.30 -28.37
C PHE A 556 -15.55 -11.68 -27.78
N GLY A 557 -15.34 -11.82 -26.48
CA GLY A 557 -15.64 -13.02 -25.70
C GLY A 557 -16.68 -12.70 -24.64
N TYR A 558 -17.56 -13.65 -24.34
CA TYR A 558 -18.48 -13.53 -23.22
C TYR A 558 -18.71 -14.89 -22.55
N THR A 559 -19.12 -14.84 -21.29
CA THR A 559 -19.58 -15.98 -20.48
C THR A 559 -20.71 -15.53 -19.57
N VAL A 560 -21.44 -16.48 -18.99
CA VAL A 560 -22.46 -16.19 -17.96
C VAL A 560 -22.01 -16.81 -16.66
N ARG A 561 -22.11 -16.07 -15.56
CA ARG A 561 -21.87 -16.58 -14.21
C ARG A 561 -23.04 -16.28 -13.29
N ILE A 562 -23.12 -17.01 -12.19
CA ILE A 562 -24.10 -16.76 -11.12
C ILE A 562 -23.31 -16.44 -9.85
N VAL A 563 -23.64 -15.31 -9.22
CA VAL A 563 -23.05 -14.89 -7.93
C VAL A 563 -24.14 -14.62 -6.89
N PRO A 564 -23.86 -14.71 -5.59
CA PRO A 564 -24.85 -14.39 -4.56
C PRO A 564 -25.26 -12.91 -4.60
N ARG A 565 -26.54 -12.63 -4.35
CA ARG A 565 -27.08 -11.26 -4.34
C ARG A 565 -27.87 -10.96 -3.07
N ASN A 566 -27.43 -9.92 -2.35
CA ASN A 566 -28.16 -9.34 -1.24
C ASN A 566 -27.74 -7.88 -1.05
N ASP A 567 -28.68 -6.98 -0.78
CA ASP A 567 -28.48 -5.53 -0.64
C ASP A 567 -27.56 -5.12 0.53
N LEU A 568 -27.20 -6.05 1.41
CA LEU A 568 -26.29 -5.85 2.54
C LEU A 568 -24.86 -6.33 2.26
N LEU A 569 -24.63 -7.03 1.15
CA LEU A 569 -23.28 -7.31 0.66
C LEU A 569 -22.67 -6.06 0.01
N ILE A 570 -21.36 -5.91 0.14
CA ILE A 570 -20.61 -4.83 -0.53
C ILE A 570 -19.89 -5.31 -1.79
N SER A 571 -19.76 -6.63 -1.96
CA SER A 571 -19.11 -7.27 -3.10
C SER A 571 -19.76 -8.64 -3.34
N PRO A 572 -19.94 -9.06 -4.60
CA PRO A 572 -20.39 -10.42 -4.92
C PRO A 572 -19.42 -11.49 -4.40
N ALA A 573 -18.15 -11.13 -4.20
CA ALA A 573 -17.12 -12.02 -3.70
C ALA A 573 -17.25 -12.33 -2.20
N GLU A 574 -18.09 -11.64 -1.42
CA GLU A 574 -18.11 -11.82 0.05
C GLU A 574 -18.35 -13.26 0.52
N LEU A 575 -19.05 -14.10 -0.25
CA LEU A 575 -19.29 -15.50 0.07
C LEU A 575 -18.28 -16.46 -0.57
N GLY A 576 -17.45 -16.00 -1.50
CA GLY A 576 -16.41 -16.80 -2.16
C GLY A 576 -16.93 -17.88 -3.10
N VAL A 577 -18.18 -17.75 -3.58
CA VAL A 577 -18.83 -18.75 -4.44
C VAL A 577 -19.30 -18.13 -5.75
N VAL A 578 -19.13 -18.87 -6.85
CA VAL A 578 -19.58 -18.55 -8.22
C VAL A 578 -20.03 -19.85 -8.87
N ALA A 579 -21.08 -19.81 -9.70
CA ALA A 579 -21.39 -20.89 -10.63
C ALA A 579 -21.10 -20.44 -12.07
N LEU A 580 -20.31 -21.23 -12.79
CA LEU A 580 -19.95 -21.01 -14.19
C LEU A 580 -20.68 -22.04 -15.08
N PRO A 581 -20.70 -21.86 -16.42
CA PRO A 581 -21.35 -22.77 -17.38
C PRO A 581 -20.76 -24.18 -17.45
#